data_AF-A0A6I1JHY4-F1
#
_entry.id   AF-A0A6I1JHY4-F1
#
_cell.length_a   1.000
_cell.length_b   1.000
_cell.length_c   1.000
_cell.angle_alpha   90.00
_cell.angle_beta   90.00
_cell.angle_gamma   90.00
#
_symmetry.space_group_name_H-M   'P 1'
#
loop_
_entity.id
_entity.type
_entity.pdbx_description
1 polymer ?
#
loop_
_entity_poly.entity_id
_entity_poly.type
_entity_poly.pdbx_seq_one_letter_code
_entity_poly.pdbx_strand_id
1 'polypeptide(L)' 'MKDFVVALGLVLVIEGLILAAFPSRIRDALETMRVTPDQQLRIVGLVAAVLGVGVIWWMRG' A
#
# COMPACT_ATOMS: atom_id res chain seq x y z
N MET A 1 -11.09 2.88 18.66
CA MET A 1 -9.71 2.75 19.20
C MET A 1 -9.08 1.40 18.82
N LYS A 2 -9.72 0.25 19.14
CA LYS A 2 -9.19 -1.08 18.80
C LYS A 2 -9.06 -1.33 17.29
N ASP A 3 -10.04 -0.92 16.50
CA ASP A 3 -10.05 -1.13 15.04
C ASP A 3 -8.84 -0.51 14.32
N PHE A 4 -8.38 0.66 14.79
CA PHE A 4 -7.20 1.32 14.21
C PHE A 4 -5.93 0.51 14.48
N VAL A 5 -5.77 -0.02 15.69
CA VAL A 5 -4.64 -0.88 16.05
C VAL A 5 -4.67 -2.19 15.25
N VAL A 6 -5.87 -2.77 15.05
CA VAL A 6 -6.03 -3.96 14.21
C VAL A 6 -5.69 -3.66 12.76
N ALA A 7 -6.16 -2.55 12.19
CA ALA A 7 -5.84 -2.15 10.83
C ALA A 7 -4.32 -1.94 10.64
N LEU A 8 -3.67 -1.28 11.61
CA LEU A 8 -2.21 -1.10 11.60
C LEU A 8 -1.49 -2.45 11.67
N GLY A 9 -1.94 -3.36 12.54
CA GLY A 9 -1.40 -4.72 12.62
C GLY A 9 -1.55 -5.51 11.32
N LEU A 10 -2.70 -5.41 10.65
CA LEU A 10 -2.93 -6.05 9.36
C LEU A 10 -2.01 -5.51 8.27
N VAL A 11 -1.78 -4.19 8.21
CA VAL A 11 -0.82 -3.59 7.27
C VAL A 11 0.58 -4.16 7.49
N LEU A 12 1.05 -4.25 8.74
CA LEU A 12 2.37 -4.81 9.04
C LEU A 12 2.50 -6.29 8.66
N VAL A 13 1.45 -7.09 8.91
CA VAL A 13 1.42 -8.51 8.51
C VAL A 13 1.50 -8.63 6.99
N ILE A 14 0.70 -7.86 6.26
CA ILE A 14 0.68 -7.91 4.79
C ILE A 14 2.03 -7.49 4.22
N GLU A 15 2.56 -6.33 4.64
CA GLU A 15 3.88 -5.84 4.21
C GLU A 15 5.00 -6.84 4.50
N GLY A 16 5.03 -7.40 5.73
CA GLY A 16 6.02 -8.40 6.12
C GLY A 16 5.93 -9.70 5.32
N LEU A 17 4.72 -10.17 5.01
CA LEU A 17 4.52 -11.35 4.17
C LEU A 17 4.96 -11.12 2.73
N ILE A 18 4.67 -9.95 2.15
CA ILE A 18 5.13 -9.61 0.79
C ILE A 18 6.67 -9.59 0.76
N LEU A 19 7.32 -8.98 1.77
CA LEU A 19 8.77 -8.97 1.91
C LEU A 19 9.38 -10.37 2.04
N ALA A 20 8.78 -11.23 2.85
CA ALA A 20 9.26 -12.59 3.08
C ALA A 20 9.02 -13.51 1.87
N ALA A 21 7.87 -13.40 1.21
CA ALA A 21 7.48 -14.29 0.12
C ALA A 21 8.08 -13.88 -1.23
N PHE A 22 8.19 -12.57 -1.51
CA PHE A 22 8.58 -12.06 -2.83
C PHE A 22 9.66 -10.96 -2.76
N PRO A 23 10.84 -11.24 -2.17
CA PRO A 23 11.88 -10.22 -1.98
C PRO A 23 12.46 -9.68 -3.30
N SER A 24 12.50 -10.48 -4.37
CA SER A 24 12.97 -10.04 -5.69
C SER A 24 12.02 -9.03 -6.34
N ARG A 25 10.71 -9.29 -6.29
CA ARG A 25 9.69 -8.40 -6.87
C ARG A 25 9.68 -7.02 -6.22
N ILE A 26 9.94 -6.94 -4.92
CA ILE A 26 10.06 -5.66 -4.23
C ILE A 26 11.29 -4.89 -4.71
N ARG A 27 12.42 -5.56 -4.94
CA ARG A 27 13.63 -4.91 -5.48
C ARG A 27 13.36 -4.34 -6.87
N ASP A 28 12.75 -5.11 -7.76
CA ASP A 28 12.38 -4.66 -9.11
C ASP A 28 11.42 -3.46 -9.06
N ALA A 29 10.44 -3.49 -8.15
CA ALA A 29 9.51 -2.38 -7.94
C ALA A 29 10.23 -1.11 -7.45
N LEU A 30 11.18 -1.25 -6.51
CA LEU A 30 11.98 -0.12 -6.01
C LEU A 30 12.88 0.48 -7.09
N GLU A 31 13.48 -0.35 -7.96
CA GLU A 31 14.25 0.12 -9.10
C GLU A 31 13.37 0.89 -10.09
N THR A 32 12.16 0.40 -10.35
CA THR A 32 11.17 1.09 -11.18
C THR A 32 10.76 2.44 -10.57
N MET A 33 10.55 2.49 -9.26
CA MET A 33 10.22 3.74 -8.56
C MET A 33 11.35 4.77 -8.66
N ARG A 34 12.63 4.36 -8.67
CA ARG A 34 13.76 5.29 -8.79
C ARG A 34 13.80 6.05 -10.11
N VAL A 35 13.33 5.43 -11.20
CA VAL A 35 13.32 6.04 -12.54
C VAL A 35 11.98 6.68 -12.90
N THR A 36 10.97 6.48 -12.05
CA THR A 36 9.64 7.06 -12.25
C THR A 36 9.59 8.50 -11.75
N PRO A 37 9.10 9.47 -12.53
CA PRO A 37 8.95 10.85 -12.08
C PRO A 37 8.07 10.99 -10.83
N ASP A 38 8.45 11.86 -9.89
CA ASP A 38 7.71 12.13 -8.65
C ASP A 38 6.22 12.43 -8.87
N GLN A 39 5.89 13.17 -9.93
CA GLN A 39 4.50 13.51 -10.24
C GLN A 39 3.66 12.26 -10.53
N GLN A 40 4.22 11.28 -11.24
CA GLN A 40 3.53 10.04 -11.54
C GLN A 40 3.34 9.20 -10.28
N LEU A 41 4.37 9.10 -9.43
CA LEU A 41 4.27 8.41 -8.14
C LEU A 41 3.19 9.04 -7.24
N ARG A 42 3.11 10.37 -7.19
CA ARG A 42 2.07 11.10 -6.44
C ARG A 42 0.67 10.80 -6.95
N ILE A 43 0.47 10.80 -8.27
CA ILE A 43 -0.84 10.51 -8.87
C ILE A 43 -1.27 9.07 -8.54
N VAL A 44 -0.37 8.10 -8.72
CA VAL A 44 -0.66 6.68 -8.40
C VAL A 44 -0.99 6.52 -6.92
N GLY A 45 -0.21 7.14 -6.03
CA GLY A 45 -0.46 7.10 -4.59
C GLY A 45 -1.80 7.72 -4.20
N LEU A 46 -2.15 8.87 -4.78
CA LEU A 46 -3.43 9.53 -4.54
C LEU A 46 -4.61 8.69 -5.02
N VAL A 47 -4.52 8.11 -6.22
CA VAL A 47 -5.57 7.22 -6.75
C VAL A 47 -5.76 6.01 -5.85
N ALA A 48 -4.66 5.36 -5.43
CA ALA A 48 -4.72 4.23 -4.51
C ALA A 48 -5.34 4.60 -3.16
N ALA A 49 -4.99 5.75 -2.59
CA ALA A 49 -5.56 6.24 -1.34
C ALA A 49 -7.07 6.52 -1.46
N VAL A 50 -7.50 7.20 -2.51
CA VAL A 50 -8.93 7.48 -2.77
C VAL A 50 -9.73 6.19 -2.93
N LEU A 51 -9.21 5.23 -3.70
CA LEU A 51 -9.84 3.92 -3.85
C LEU A 51 -9.92 3.18 -2.52
N GLY A 52 -8.84 3.17 -1.74
CA GLY A 52 -8.81 2.54 -0.42
C GLY A 52 -9.86 3.13 0.53
N VAL A 53 -9.99 4.46 0.58
CA VAL A 53 -11.04 5.14 1.35
C VAL A 53 -12.44 4.77 0.83
N GLY A 54 -12.63 4.73 -0.49
CA GLY A 54 -13.91 4.34 -1.09
C GLY A 54 -14.34 2.92 -0.70
N VAL A 55 -13.40 1.96 -0.72
CA VAL A 55 -13.66 0.57 -0.28
C VAL A 55 -13.98 0.51 1.22
N ILE A 56 -13.21 1.22 2.06
CA ILE A 56 -13.47 1.25 3.50
C ILE A 56 -14.87 1.84 3.78
N TRP A 57 -15.24 2.91 3.07
CA TRP A 57 -16.53 3.54 3.22
C TRP A 57 -17.68 2.64 2.76
N TRP A 58 -17.54 1.92 1.65
CA TRP A 58 -18.54 0.95 1.21
C TRP A 58 -18.68 -0.21 2.21
N MET A 59 -17.58 -0.75 2.72
CA MET A 59 -17.64 -1.88 3.66
C MET A 59 -18.16 -1.50 5.06
N ARG A 60 -18.04 -0.22 5.46
CA ARG A 60 -18.47 0.29 6.77
C ARG A 60 -19.76 1.11 6.76
N GLY A 61 -20.22 1.56 5.59
CA GLY A 61 -21.48 2.28 5.39
C GLY A 61 -22.64 1.32 5.24
#